data_AF-A0A530QQ94-F1
#
_entry.id   AF-A0A530QQ94-F1
#
_cell.length_a   1.000
_cell.length_b   1.000
_cell.length_c   1.000
_cell.angle_alpha   90.00
_cell.angle_beta   90.00
_cell.angle_gamma   90.00
#
_symmetry.space_group_name_H-M   'P 1'
#
loop_
_entity.id
_entity.type
_entity.pdbx_description
1 polymer ?
#
loop_
_entity_poly.entity_id
_entity_poly.type
_entity_poly.pdbx_seq_one_letter_code
_entity_poly.pdbx_strand_id
1 'polypeptide(L)'
;VIHRRSIINPEGENKPTDVLIVAKVAQPENYEGCTVGLVLATGNPAANDEARKLADEKARTFACGKDKRVVIGNAPDFGRVDN
;
A
#
# COMPACT_ATOMS: atom_id res chain seq x y z
N VAL A 1 5.40 7.71 2.44
CA VAL A 1 5.20 7.18 3.82
C VAL A 1 4.69 5.75 3.74
N ILE A 2 4.97 4.93 4.76
CA ILE A 2 4.48 3.55 4.86
C ILE A 2 3.57 3.45 6.08
N HIS A 3 2.32 3.01 5.88
CA HIS A 3 1.36 2.79 6.96
C HIS A 3 1.07 1.29 7.12
N ARG A 4 1.05 0.78 8.35
CA ARG A 4 0.53 -0.57 8.63
C ARG A 4 -0.95 -0.49 8.98
N ARG A 5 -1.77 -1.32 8.34
CA ARG A 5 -3.20 -1.50 8.65
C ARG A 5 -3.48 -2.98 8.90
N SER A 6 -4.27 -3.25 9.93
CA SER A 6 -4.83 -4.57 10.20
C SER A 6 -6.28 -4.58 9.69
N ILE A 7 -6.60 -5.53 8.81
CA ILE A 7 -7.89 -5.64 8.16
C ILE A 7 -8.59 -6.86 8.70
N ILE A 8 -9.80 -6.67 9.21
CA ILE A 8 -10.66 -7.73 9.71
C ILE A 8 -11.70 -7.97 8.63
N ASN A 9 -11.68 -9.14 8.00
CA ASN A 9 -12.73 -9.54 7.07
C ASN A 9 -13.85 -10.22 7.88
N PRO A 10 -15.07 -9.66 7.93
CA PRO A 10 -16.18 -10.26 8.67
C PRO A 10 -16.64 -11.62 8.10
N GLU A 11 -16.29 -11.93 6.83
CA GLU A 11 -16.62 -13.19 6.15
C GLU A 11 -15.45 -14.20 6.13
N GLY A 12 -14.26 -13.81 6.57
CA GLY A 12 -13.04 -14.65 6.53
C GLY A 12 -12.74 -15.38 7.85
N GLU A 13 -11.58 -16.06 7.92
CA GLU A 13 -11.03 -16.46 9.22
C GLU A 13 -10.93 -15.21 10.10
N ASN A 14 -11.35 -15.34 11.37
CA ASN A 14 -11.43 -14.26 12.37
C ASN A 14 -10.04 -13.71 12.80
N LYS A 15 -9.04 -13.82 11.92
CA LYS A 15 -7.66 -13.38 12.11
C LYS A 15 -7.43 -12.10 11.31
N PRO A 16 -6.87 -11.05 11.93
CA PRO A 16 -6.54 -9.82 11.20
C PRO A 16 -5.47 -10.09 10.14
N THR A 17 -5.65 -9.52 8.96
CA THR A 17 -4.65 -9.47 7.91
C THR A 17 -3.93 -8.13 7.95
N ASP A 18 -2.63 -8.15 8.20
CA ASP A 18 -1.79 -6.96 8.18
C ASP A 18 -1.33 -6.67 6.75
N VAL A 19 -1.47 -5.40 6.37
CA VAL A 19 -1.03 -4.86 5.07
C VAL A 19 -0.24 -3.58 5.30
N LEU A 20 0.87 -3.43 4.59
CA LEU A 20 1.63 -2.19 4.50
C LEU A 20 1.16 -1.41 3.27
N ILE A 21 0.75 -0.19 3.50
CA ILE A 21 0.32 0.76 2.47
C ILE A 21 1.48 1.71 2.21
N VAL A 22 1.99 1.70 0.98
CA VAL A 22 2.99 2.64 0.51
C VAL A 22 2.27 3.81 -0.15
N ALA A 23 2.43 5.01 0.39
CA ALA A 23 1.79 6.22 -0.11
C ALA A 23 2.81 7.29 -0.53
N LYS A 24 2.55 7.93 -1.68
CA LYS A 24 3.22 9.15 -2.12
C LYS A 24 2.69 10.32 -1.31
N VAL A 25 3.60 11.12 -0.76
CA VAL A 25 3.23 12.35 -0.02
C VAL A 25 3.12 13.48 -1.03
N ALA A 26 2.01 14.22 -0.97
CA ALA A 26 1.81 15.44 -1.73
C ALA A 26 2.91 16.45 -1.39
N GLN A 27 3.73 16.78 -2.39
CA GLN A 27 4.71 17.87 -2.29
C GLN A 27 4.03 19.19 -2.68
N PRO A 28 4.47 20.34 -2.13
CA PRO A 28 3.87 21.65 -2.44
C PRO A 28 3.87 22.02 -3.92
N GLU A 29 4.72 21.42 -4.74
CA GLU A 29 4.84 21.76 -6.16
C GLU A 29 3.76 21.09 -7.02
N ASN A 30 3.33 19.89 -6.63
CA ASN A 30 2.49 19.01 -7.43
C ASN A 30 1.16 18.70 -6.75
N TYR A 31 1.08 18.85 -5.42
CA TYR A 31 -0.08 18.52 -4.57
C TYR A 31 -0.65 17.10 -4.74
N GLU A 32 0.12 16.18 -5.33
CA GLU A 32 -0.31 14.81 -5.60
C GLU A 32 0.11 13.85 -4.48
N GLY A 33 -0.87 13.36 -3.72
CA GLY A 33 -0.70 12.26 -2.78
C GLY A 33 -1.68 11.13 -3.07
N CYS A 34 -1.19 9.89 -3.10
CA CYS A 34 -2.01 8.71 -3.36
C CYS A 34 -1.34 7.43 -2.86
N THR A 35 -2.08 6.33 -2.88
CA THR A 35 -1.52 5.00 -2.61
C THR A 35 -0.77 4.48 -3.83
N VAL A 36 0.52 4.23 -3.65
CA VAL A 36 1.43 3.68 -4.67
C VAL A 36 1.37 2.16 -4.69
N GLY A 37 1.16 1.54 -3.52
CA GLY A 37 0.97 0.11 -3.46
C GLY A 37 0.66 -0.47 -2.10
N LEU A 38 0.38 -1.77 -2.11
CA LEU A 38 0.01 -2.59 -0.98
C LEU A 38 0.97 -3.78 -0.88
N VAL A 39 1.43 -4.09 0.33
CA VAL A 39 2.27 -5.25 0.61
C VAL A 39 1.62 -6.05 1.73
N LEU A 40 1.27 -7.31 1.46
CA LEU A 40 0.79 -8.23 2.50
C LEU A 40 1.90 -8.47 3.51
N ALA A 41 1.63 -8.19 4.79
CA ALA A 41 2.55 -8.41 5.90
C ALA A 41 2.25 -9.70 6.67
N THR A 42 0.98 -10.11 6.75
CA THR A 42 0.64 -11.39 7.39
C THR A 42 1.31 -12.55 6.64
N GLY A 43 2.15 -13.32 7.35
CA GLY A 43 2.88 -14.45 6.79
C GLY A 43 4.09 -14.07 5.91
N ASN A 44 4.40 -12.78 5.77
CA ASN A 44 5.51 -12.30 4.94
C ASN A 44 6.57 -11.57 5.79
N PRO A 45 7.69 -12.24 6.14
CA PRO A 45 8.76 -11.61 6.91
C PRO A 45 9.51 -10.53 6.13
N ALA A 46 9.47 -10.56 4.79
CA ALA A 46 10.14 -9.59 3.92
C ALA A 46 9.30 -8.33 3.64
N ALA A 47 8.06 -8.26 4.13
CA ALA A 47 7.11 -7.21 3.77
C ALA A 47 7.65 -5.78 4.00
N ASN A 48 8.40 -5.57 5.09
CA ASN A 48 8.98 -4.26 5.38
C ASN A 48 10.04 -3.86 4.34
N ASP A 49 10.87 -4.79 3.89
CA ASP A 49 11.93 -4.52 2.91
C ASP A 49 11.32 -4.30 1.52
N GLU A 50 10.31 -5.08 1.16
CA GLU A 50 9.53 -4.90 -0.07
C GLU A 50 8.82 -3.54 -0.10
N ALA A 51 8.20 -3.14 1.01
CA ALA A 51 7.52 -1.84 1.12
C ALA A 51 8.52 -0.67 1.03
N ARG A 52 9.71 -0.78 1.64
CA ARG A 52 10.77 0.23 1.50
C ARG A 52 11.25 0.33 0.06
N LYS A 53 11.55 -0.80 -0.56
CA LYS A 53 11.98 -0.86 -1.96
C LYS A 53 10.94 -0.23 -2.89
N LEU A 54 9.66 -0.54 -2.70
CA LEU A 54 8.57 0.06 -3.47
C LEU A 54 8.49 1.59 -3.27
N ALA A 55 8.68 2.06 -2.03
CA ALA A 55 8.70 3.48 -1.74
C ALA A 55 9.87 4.20 -2.44
N ASP A 56 11.07 3.63 -2.37
CA ASP A 56 12.29 4.23 -2.93
C ASP A 56 12.27 4.22 -4.47
N GLU A 57 11.83 3.12 -5.09
CA GLU A 57 11.89 2.94 -6.53
C GLU A 57 10.71 3.56 -7.28
N LYS A 58 9.51 3.58 -6.70
CA LYS A 58 8.29 3.97 -7.43
C LYS A 58 7.61 5.22 -6.91
N ALA A 59 7.63 5.50 -5.60
CA ALA A 59 6.79 6.56 -5.06
C ALA A 59 7.13 7.96 -5.60
N ARG A 60 8.39 8.21 -5.98
CA ARG A 60 8.82 9.51 -6.50
C ARG A 60 8.23 9.84 -7.88
N THR A 61 8.14 8.86 -8.76
CA THR A 61 7.69 9.06 -10.16
C THR A 61 6.26 8.60 -10.41
N PHE A 62 5.62 7.97 -9.43
CA PHE A 62 4.25 7.48 -9.55
C PHE A 62 3.26 8.63 -9.81
N ALA A 63 2.51 8.54 -10.90
CA ALA A 63 1.49 9.51 -11.29
C ALA A 63 0.13 9.10 -10.69
N CYS A 64 -0.31 9.84 -9.68
CA CYS A 64 -1.60 9.61 -9.04
C CYS A 64 -2.76 9.72 -10.06
N GLY A 65 -3.73 8.81 -10.00
CA GLY A 65 -4.86 8.73 -10.94
C GLY A 65 -4.53 8.25 -12.35
N LYS A 66 -3.27 7.94 -12.66
CA LYS A 66 -2.85 7.39 -13.96
C LYS A 66 -2.21 6.03 -13.80
N ASP A 67 -1.27 5.91 -12.88
CA ASP A 67 -0.55 4.68 -12.63
C ASP A 67 -1.39 3.75 -11.75
N LYS A 68 -1.40 2.45 -12.09
CA LYS A 68 -2.03 1.44 -11.25
C LYS A 68 -1.12 1.10 -10.08
N ARG A 69 -1.70 1.03 -8.88
CA ARG A 69 -0.98 0.63 -7.67
C ARG A 69 -0.37 -0.76 -7.80
N VAL A 70 0.79 -0.96 -7.19
CA VAL A 70 1.44 -2.28 -7.12
C VAL A 70 0.85 -3.05 -5.92
N VAL A 71 0.59 -4.35 -6.09
CA VAL A 71 0.16 -5.23 -5.00
C VAL A 71 1.15 -6.38 -4.90
N ILE A 72 1.74 -6.56 -3.71
CA ILE A 72 2.66 -7.65 -3.39
C ILE A 72 1.97 -8.59 -2.39
N GLY A 73 1.82 -9.85 -2.79
CA GLY A 73 1.04 -10.85 -2.06
C GLY A 73 -0.47 -10.73 -2.31
N ASN A 74 -1.26 -11.51 -1.58
CA ASN A 74 -2.72 -11.49 -1.65
C ASN A 74 -3.30 -10.51 -0.63
N ALA A 75 -2.93 -9.24 -0.74
CA ALA A 75 -3.51 -8.21 0.11
C ALA A 75 -5.00 -8.06 -0.22
N PRO A 76 -5.92 -8.16 0.76
CA PRO A 76 -7.35 -8.02 0.49
C PRO A 76 -7.67 -6.62 -0.05
N ASP A 77 -8.81 -6.48 -0.72
CA ASP A 77 -9.34 -5.16 -1.05
C ASP A 77 -9.98 -4.53 0.18
N PHE A 78 -9.63 -3.28 0.49
CA PHE A 78 -10.20 -2.54 1.61
C PHE A 78 -10.19 -1.03 1.34
N GLY A 79 -11.30 -0.38 1.69
CA GLY A 79 -11.46 1.08 1.63
C GLY A 79 -11.78 1.65 0.25
N ARG A 80 -12.13 2.95 0.20
CA ARG A 80 -12.22 3.72 -1.05
C ARG A 80 -10.84 3.77 -1.68
N VAL A 81 -10.70 3.06 -2.78
CA VAL A 81 -9.53 3.09 -3.64
C VAL A 81 -9.71 4.30 -4.56
N ASP A 82 -9.52 5.50 -4.01
CA ASP A 82 -9.53 6.70 -4.84
C ASP A 82 -8.30 6.60 -5.75
N ASN A 83 -8.56 6.17 -7.00
CA ASN A 83 -7.65 6.34 -8.13
C ASN A 83 -7.77 7.78 -8.60
#